data_AF-A0A9D5JC24-F1
#
_entry.id   AF-A0A9D5JC24-F1
#
_cell.length_a   1.000
_cell.length_b   1.000
_cell.length_c   1.000
_cell.angle_alpha   90.00
_cell.angle_beta   90.00
_cell.angle_gamma   90.00
#
_symmetry.space_group_name_H-M   'P 1'
#
loop_
_entity.id
_entity.type
_entity.pdbx_description
1 polymer ?
#
loop_
_entity_poly.entity_id
_entity_poly.type
_entity_poly.pdbx_seq_one_letter_code
_entity_poly.pdbx_strand_id
1 'polypeptide(L)'
;MRRAICLGLITAAAAIAASGLGARAQPQARFVPPRPAPCSVLKSSDIASVTAWHVAAPTQERYHMPKGAGIVCTYAAADGSVIVTLPEYGSSFLGTNPLVEPQLMGETVKVHGVGDSAEMFDGAIFVTTHGRSVSIKLVPENGQPSNDALVTLARIAVRRLR
;
A
#
# COMPACT_ATOMS: atom_id res chain seq x y z
N MET A 1 19.91 -50.03 -76.92
CA MET A 1 19.11 -48.92 -76.35
C MET A 1 20.08 -47.78 -76.02
N ARG A 2 20.52 -46.98 -76.99
CA ARG A 2 20.04 -45.63 -77.39
C ARG A 2 19.85 -44.59 -76.26
N ARG A 3 20.86 -43.71 -76.18
CA ARG A 3 20.87 -42.24 -76.00
C ARG A 3 20.71 -41.61 -74.60
N ALA A 4 21.74 -40.81 -74.29
CA ALA A 4 21.82 -39.72 -73.31
C ALA A 4 20.84 -38.57 -73.58
N ILE A 5 20.63 -37.70 -72.58
CA ILE A 5 20.46 -36.23 -72.69
C ILE A 5 20.67 -35.59 -71.30
N CYS A 6 21.59 -34.63 -71.21
CA CYS A 6 21.60 -33.55 -70.22
C CYS A 6 20.64 -32.45 -70.68
N LEU A 7 19.88 -31.82 -69.78
CA LEU A 7 19.39 -30.45 -70.01
C LEU A 7 19.07 -29.77 -68.67
N GLY A 8 19.56 -28.54 -68.50
CA GLY A 8 19.34 -27.68 -67.35
C GLY A 8 18.29 -26.59 -67.58
N LEU A 9 18.39 -25.55 -66.73
CA LEU A 9 17.55 -24.34 -66.58
C LEU A 9 16.20 -24.61 -65.87
N ILE A 10 15.70 -23.78 -64.94
CA ILE A 10 15.41 -22.35 -65.09
C ILE A 10 15.44 -21.63 -63.72
N THR A 11 16.00 -20.42 -63.76
CA THR A 11 15.97 -19.32 -62.78
C THR A 11 14.57 -18.84 -62.38
N ALA A 12 14.35 -18.50 -61.11
CA ALA A 12 13.43 -17.43 -60.72
C ALA A 12 13.93 -16.72 -59.46
N ALA A 13 14.38 -15.48 -59.65
CA ALA A 13 14.61 -14.52 -58.60
C ALA A 13 13.27 -14.00 -58.08
N ALA A 14 13.14 -13.88 -56.76
CA ALA A 14 12.17 -13.00 -56.14
C ALA A 14 12.90 -12.18 -55.07
N ALA A 15 13.16 -10.92 -55.43
CA ALA A 15 13.59 -9.89 -54.50
C ALA A 15 12.37 -9.11 -53.99
N ILE A 16 12.61 -8.38 -52.90
CA ILE A 16 11.85 -7.23 -52.37
C ILE A 16 10.80 -7.57 -51.30
N ALA A 17 11.11 -7.25 -50.04
CA ALA A 17 10.64 -5.99 -49.45
C ALA A 17 11.29 -5.79 -48.06
N ALA A 18 12.16 -4.78 -47.98
CA ALA A 18 12.47 -4.13 -46.72
C ALA A 18 11.23 -3.34 -46.28
N SER A 19 10.83 -3.49 -45.03
CA SER A 19 9.98 -2.53 -44.34
C SER A 19 10.44 -2.48 -42.89
N GLY A 20 11.14 -1.39 -42.56
CA GLY A 20 11.41 -1.05 -41.18
C GLY A 20 10.10 -0.91 -40.43
N LEU A 21 10.01 -1.59 -39.30
CA LEU A 21 9.12 -1.21 -38.21
C LEU A 21 9.95 -1.24 -36.93
N GLY A 22 10.00 -0.09 -36.29
CA GLY A 22 10.92 0.22 -35.21
C GLY A 22 10.94 -0.82 -34.11
N ALA A 23 12.14 -1.05 -33.59
CA ALA A 23 12.33 -1.55 -32.24
C ALA A 23 11.59 -0.59 -31.30
N ARG A 24 10.34 -0.92 -30.97
CA ARG A 24 9.64 -0.29 -29.85
C ARG A 24 10.52 -0.59 -28.64
N ALA A 25 11.18 0.44 -28.13
CA ALA A 25 11.70 0.43 -26.78
C ALA A 25 10.54 0.03 -25.87
N GLN A 26 10.55 -1.21 -25.37
CA GLN A 26 9.67 -1.59 -24.29
C GLN A 26 9.95 -0.60 -23.16
N PRO A 27 8.94 0.13 -22.65
CA PRO A 27 9.14 0.94 -21.46
C PRO A 27 9.67 -0.01 -20.40
N GLN A 28 10.90 0.25 -19.94
CA GLN A 28 11.48 -0.49 -18.83
C GLN A 28 10.46 -0.43 -17.71
N ALA A 29 9.87 -1.59 -17.38
CA ALA A 29 8.95 -1.69 -16.27
C ALA A 29 9.69 -1.12 -15.07
N ARG A 30 9.25 0.06 -14.58
CA ARG A 30 9.81 0.65 -13.38
C ARG A 30 9.71 -0.42 -12.32
N PHE A 31 10.86 -0.82 -11.77
CA PHE A 31 10.88 -1.69 -10.61
C PHE A 31 10.17 -0.94 -9.49
N VAL A 32 8.90 -1.25 -9.31
CA VAL A 32 8.15 -0.84 -8.12
C VAL A 32 8.50 -1.91 -7.10
N PRO A 33 9.26 -1.59 -6.04
CA PRO A 33 9.55 -2.57 -5.01
C PRO A 33 8.23 -3.19 -4.52
N PRO A 34 8.21 -4.50 -4.23
CA PRO A 34 7.00 -5.15 -3.75
C PRO A 34 6.48 -4.37 -2.55
N ARG A 35 5.25 -3.84 -2.66
CA ARG A 35 4.61 -3.15 -1.53
C ARG A 35 4.56 -4.16 -0.39
N PRO A 36 4.98 -3.79 0.84
CA PRO A 36 4.78 -4.63 2.01
C PRO A 36 3.34 -5.12 2.04
N ALA A 37 3.16 -6.41 2.34
CA ALA A 37 1.82 -6.93 2.63
C ALA A 37 1.20 -6.00 3.69
N PRO A 38 -0.01 -5.46 3.51
CA PRO A 38 -0.49 -4.39 4.37
C PRO A 38 -0.53 -4.74 5.85
N CYS A 39 -0.82 -6.00 6.15
CA CYS A 39 -0.83 -6.52 7.52
C CYS A 39 0.57 -6.93 8.01
N SER A 40 1.63 -6.58 7.28
CA SER A 40 3.02 -6.71 7.73
C SER A 40 3.55 -5.42 8.37
N VAL A 41 2.81 -4.31 8.25
CA VAL A 41 3.17 -3.02 8.84
C VAL A 41 3.11 -3.07 10.37
N LEU A 42 2.07 -3.69 10.92
CA LEU A 42 1.99 -4.10 12.32
C LEU A 42 1.82 -5.62 12.37
N LYS A 43 2.31 -6.28 13.40
CA LYS A 43 2.02 -7.69 13.69
C LYS A 43 1.14 -7.76 14.93
N SER A 44 0.38 -8.84 15.09
CA SER A 44 -0.41 -9.08 16.31
C SER A 44 0.46 -9.00 17.57
N SER A 45 1.72 -9.44 17.51
CA SER A 45 2.68 -9.34 18.62
C SER A 45 3.06 -7.90 18.99
N ASP A 46 3.14 -6.99 18.02
CA ASP A 46 3.41 -5.57 18.32
C ASP A 46 2.23 -4.96 19.06
N ILE A 47 1.02 -5.24 18.58
CA ILE A 47 -0.21 -4.75 19.22
C ILE A 47 -0.31 -5.31 20.63
N ALA A 48 -0.19 -6.63 20.79
CA ALA A 48 -0.20 -7.28 22.09
C ALA A 48 0.86 -6.69 23.04
N SER A 49 2.06 -6.38 22.56
CA SER A 49 3.11 -5.78 23.40
C SER A 49 2.80 -4.35 23.84
N VAL A 50 2.13 -3.56 23.00
CA VAL A 50 1.85 -2.14 23.26
C VAL A 50 0.56 -1.97 24.07
N THR A 51 -0.46 -2.77 23.80
CA THR A 51 -1.78 -2.66 24.44
C THR A 51 -1.97 -3.64 25.59
N ALA A 52 -1.09 -4.65 25.72
CA ALA A 52 -1.25 -5.80 26.60
C ALA A 52 -2.48 -6.67 26.28
N TRP A 53 -3.02 -6.58 25.05
CA TRP A 53 -4.20 -7.35 24.64
C TRP A 53 -3.83 -8.73 24.09
N HIS A 54 -4.77 -9.67 24.19
CA HIS A 54 -4.68 -10.91 23.43
C HIS A 54 -5.27 -10.71 22.02
N VAL A 55 -4.40 -10.69 21.01
CA VAL A 55 -4.75 -10.27 19.65
C VAL A 55 -4.80 -11.47 18.71
N ALA A 56 -5.92 -11.65 18.01
CA ALA A 56 -6.08 -12.70 17.01
C ALA A 56 -5.24 -12.46 15.74
N ALA A 57 -5.32 -13.41 14.79
CA ALA A 57 -4.76 -13.20 13.46
C ALA A 57 -5.47 -12.04 12.73
N PRO A 58 -4.76 -11.21 11.96
CA PRO A 58 -5.38 -10.10 11.26
C PRO A 58 -6.28 -10.59 10.13
N THR A 59 -7.39 -9.87 9.94
CA THR A 59 -8.18 -9.95 8.70
C THR A 59 -7.74 -8.84 7.76
N GLN A 60 -7.73 -9.12 6.44
CA GLN A 60 -7.30 -8.18 5.42
C GLN A 60 -8.39 -7.99 4.38
N GLU A 61 -8.73 -6.75 4.08
CA GLU A 61 -9.74 -6.42 3.08
C GLU A 61 -9.31 -5.24 2.22
N ARG A 62 -9.66 -5.28 0.93
CA ARG A 62 -9.54 -4.11 0.06
C ARG A 62 -10.64 -3.13 0.41
N TYR A 63 -10.33 -1.84 0.43
CA TYR A 63 -11.29 -0.79 0.74
C TYR A 63 -11.18 0.36 -0.25
N HIS A 64 -12.30 1.04 -0.51
CA HIS A 64 -12.38 2.19 -1.39
C HIS A 64 -12.43 3.49 -0.58
N MET A 65 -11.50 4.40 -0.83
CA MET A 65 -11.49 5.74 -0.26
C MET A 65 -11.99 6.78 -1.28
N PRO A 66 -12.51 7.95 -0.83
CA PRO A 66 -12.98 8.99 -1.74
C PRO A 66 -11.97 9.45 -2.80
N LYS A 67 -10.66 9.34 -2.51
CA LYS A 67 -9.57 9.79 -3.41
C LYS A 67 -8.69 8.65 -3.93
N GLY A 68 -9.01 7.39 -3.66
CA GLY A 68 -8.18 6.26 -4.07
C GLY A 68 -8.62 4.90 -3.53
N ALA A 69 -7.82 3.87 -3.78
CA ALA A 69 -7.98 2.57 -3.15
C ALA A 69 -7.02 2.45 -1.96
N GLY A 70 -7.31 1.51 -1.05
CA GLY A 70 -6.42 1.19 0.05
C GLY A 70 -6.63 -0.24 0.51
N ILE A 71 -5.83 -0.64 1.48
CA ILE A 71 -5.99 -1.92 2.16
C ILE A 71 -6.15 -1.66 3.65
N VAL A 72 -7.13 -2.32 4.25
CA VAL A 72 -7.42 -2.30 5.67
C VAL A 72 -7.01 -3.65 6.26
N CYS A 73 -6.33 -3.58 7.39
CA CYS A 73 -5.99 -4.72 8.22
C CYS A 73 -6.59 -4.52 9.60
N THR A 74 -7.42 -5.46 10.03
CA THR A 74 -8.09 -5.39 11.32
C THR A 74 -7.57 -6.49 12.23
N TYR A 75 -7.21 -6.10 13.44
CA TYR A 75 -6.78 -6.98 14.52
C TYR A 75 -7.86 -6.94 15.60
N ALA A 76 -8.62 -8.03 15.71
CA ALA A 76 -9.63 -8.18 16.75
C ALA A 76 -9.00 -8.75 18.03
N ALA A 77 -9.41 -8.20 19.17
CA ALA A 77 -9.14 -8.68 20.52
C ALA A 77 -10.44 -8.61 21.33
N ALA A 78 -10.49 -9.31 22.47
CA ALA A 78 -11.61 -9.17 23.40
C ALA A 78 -11.68 -7.76 24.01
N ASP A 79 -10.53 -7.10 24.13
CA ASP A 79 -10.37 -5.78 24.73
C ASP A 79 -10.57 -4.62 23.72
N GLY A 80 -10.85 -4.94 22.45
CA GLY A 80 -11.06 -3.95 21.40
C GLY A 80 -10.46 -4.37 20.07
N SER A 81 -10.23 -3.39 19.18
CA SER A 81 -9.64 -3.63 17.87
C SER A 81 -8.59 -2.60 17.47
N VAL A 82 -7.66 -3.02 16.62
CA VAL A 82 -6.74 -2.12 15.91
C VAL A 82 -7.01 -2.21 14.43
N ILE A 83 -7.18 -1.06 13.79
CA ILE A 83 -7.44 -0.95 12.36
C ILE A 83 -6.25 -0.22 11.74
N VAL A 84 -5.58 -0.86 10.79
CA VAL A 84 -4.42 -0.32 10.07
C VAL A 84 -4.80 -0.14 8.61
N THR A 85 -4.59 1.07 8.09
CA THR A 85 -4.95 1.41 6.72
C THR A 85 -3.73 1.91 5.96
N LEU A 86 -3.49 1.33 4.79
CA LEU A 86 -2.47 1.78 3.84
C LEU A 86 -3.17 2.26 2.56
N PRO A 87 -3.38 3.57 2.40
CA PRO A 87 -3.90 4.11 1.15
C PRO A 87 -2.87 3.91 0.03
N GLU A 88 -3.36 3.55 -1.16
CA GLU A 88 -2.55 3.49 -2.37
C GLU A 88 -2.26 4.90 -2.93
N TYR A 89 -3.19 5.84 -2.72
CA TYR A 89 -3.10 7.23 -3.17
C TYR A 89 -3.81 8.16 -2.18
N GLY A 90 -3.15 9.28 -1.81
CA GLY A 90 -3.75 10.35 -1.02
C GLY A 90 -4.01 10.03 0.46
N SER A 91 -4.11 11.08 1.28
CA SER A 91 -4.33 11.03 2.73
C SER A 91 -5.81 11.30 3.06
N SER A 92 -6.71 10.34 2.85
CA SER A 92 -8.15 10.57 3.11
C SER A 92 -8.74 9.59 4.14
N PHE A 93 -8.04 9.33 5.23
CA PHE A 93 -8.59 8.59 6.37
C PHE A 93 -8.89 9.47 7.59
N LEU A 94 -8.94 10.79 7.44
CA LEU A 94 -9.56 11.63 8.47
C LEU A 94 -11.06 11.70 8.20
N GLY A 95 -11.79 10.78 8.84
CA GLY A 95 -13.25 10.84 8.94
C GLY A 95 -13.99 9.90 8.02
N THR A 96 -14.63 8.88 8.59
CA THR A 96 -15.93 8.40 8.08
C THR A 96 -17.02 9.46 8.31
N ASN A 97 -16.75 10.73 7.97
CA ASN A 97 -17.76 11.75 7.76
C ASN A 97 -17.16 12.93 6.95
N PRO A 98 -17.58 13.18 5.70
CA PRO A 98 -17.20 14.39 4.95
C PRO A 98 -17.74 15.69 5.57
N LEU A 99 -18.55 15.63 6.64
CA LEU A 99 -18.98 16.79 7.43
C LEU A 99 -18.02 17.18 8.56
N VAL A 100 -16.97 16.39 8.83
CA VAL A 100 -16.01 16.67 9.90
C VAL A 100 -14.61 16.61 9.30
N GLU A 101 -14.14 17.73 8.76
CA GLU A 101 -12.71 17.92 8.48
C GLU A 101 -12.02 18.28 9.81
N PRO A 102 -11.25 17.36 10.43
CA PRO A 102 -10.68 17.60 11.76
C PRO A 102 -9.64 18.72 11.78
N GLN A 103 -9.08 19.01 10.60
CA GLN A 103 -8.17 20.12 10.36
C GLN A 103 -8.89 21.47 10.38
N LEU A 104 -10.17 21.53 9.97
CA LEU A 104 -10.99 22.74 10.02
C LEU A 104 -11.55 23.03 11.42
N MET A 105 -11.71 22.00 12.25
CA MET A 105 -12.22 22.14 13.63
C MET A 105 -11.10 22.43 14.65
N GLY A 106 -9.83 22.42 14.24
CA GLY A 106 -8.69 22.66 15.15
C GLY A 106 -8.45 21.54 16.17
N GLU A 107 -9.09 20.38 16.00
CA GLU A 107 -9.06 19.25 16.93
C GLU A 107 -7.95 18.23 16.59
N THR A 108 -7.18 18.49 15.54
CA THR A 108 -6.04 17.66 15.15
C THR A 108 -4.81 18.03 15.97
N VAL A 109 -4.19 17.04 16.60
CA VAL A 109 -2.93 17.21 17.34
C VAL A 109 -1.76 16.78 16.47
N LYS A 110 -0.80 17.68 16.23
CA LYS A 110 0.45 17.34 15.55
C LYS A 110 1.34 16.50 16.48
N VAL A 111 1.87 15.41 15.95
CA VAL A 111 2.77 14.52 16.68
C VAL A 111 4.17 14.66 16.11
N HIS A 112 5.10 15.13 16.93
CA HIS A 112 6.50 15.29 16.54
C HIS A 112 7.31 13.99 16.69
N GLY A 113 8.33 13.82 15.85
CA GLY A 113 9.26 12.69 15.92
C GLY A 113 8.69 11.34 15.44
N VAL A 114 7.61 11.37 14.64
CA VAL A 114 6.99 10.18 14.04
C VAL A 114 6.81 10.42 12.54
N GLY A 115 7.52 9.65 11.71
CA GLY A 115 7.52 9.85 10.26
C GLY A 115 8.06 11.23 9.84
N ASP A 116 7.71 11.64 8.63
CA ASP A 116 7.98 13.00 8.12
C ASP A 116 6.88 13.97 8.59
N SER A 117 5.66 13.47 8.74
CA SER A 117 4.54 14.18 9.34
C SER A 117 3.60 13.20 10.02
N ALA A 118 3.13 13.55 11.22
CA ALA A 118 2.11 12.78 11.93
C ALA A 118 1.08 13.68 12.61
N GLU A 119 -0.17 13.24 12.54
CA GLU A 119 -1.33 13.95 13.07
C GLU A 119 -2.28 12.94 13.72
N MET A 120 -2.89 13.33 14.85
CA MET A 120 -3.80 12.47 15.61
C MET A 120 -5.16 13.14 15.77
N PHE A 121 -6.22 12.33 15.63
CA PHE A 121 -7.61 12.73 15.82
C PHE A 121 -8.47 11.50 16.14
N ASP A 122 -9.42 11.62 17.07
CA ASP A 122 -10.43 10.60 17.41
C ASP A 122 -9.87 9.16 17.52
N GLY A 123 -8.83 8.99 18.33
CA GLY A 123 -8.24 7.67 18.55
C GLY A 123 -7.52 7.06 17.34
N ALA A 124 -7.25 7.88 16.33
CA ALA A 124 -6.48 7.50 15.16
C ALA A 124 -5.26 8.41 14.99
N ILE A 125 -4.15 7.81 14.54
CA ILE A 125 -2.96 8.54 14.12
C ILE A 125 -2.75 8.31 12.63
N PHE A 126 -2.51 9.38 11.90
CA PHE A 126 -2.13 9.39 10.50
C PHE A 126 -0.67 9.78 10.39
N VAL A 127 0.11 9.00 9.64
CA VAL A 127 1.54 9.23 9.47
C VAL A 127 1.90 9.14 8.00
N THR A 128 2.67 10.10 7.54
CA THR A 128 3.35 10.05 6.24
C THR A 128 4.85 9.93 6.47
N THR A 129 5.49 9.03 5.74
CA THR A 129 6.95 8.87 5.71
C THR A 129 7.37 8.42 4.32
N HIS A 130 8.38 9.07 3.74
CA HIS A 130 8.94 8.75 2.43
C HIS A 130 7.90 8.65 1.30
N GLY A 131 6.92 9.55 1.31
CA GLY A 131 5.82 9.57 0.32
C GLY A 131 4.80 8.44 0.47
N ARG A 132 4.89 7.65 1.56
CA ARG A 132 3.95 6.59 1.91
C ARG A 132 3.15 7.02 3.14
N SER A 133 1.90 6.60 3.21
CA SER A 133 1.02 6.95 4.33
C SER A 133 0.47 5.71 5.01
N VAL A 134 0.24 5.81 6.31
CA VAL A 134 -0.43 4.81 7.13
C VAL A 134 -1.36 5.52 8.11
N SER A 135 -2.53 4.95 8.33
CA SER A 135 -3.37 5.30 9.46
C SER A 135 -3.52 4.12 10.39
N ILE A 136 -3.52 4.39 11.70
CA ILE A 136 -3.73 3.39 12.75
C ILE A 136 -4.83 3.94 13.65
N LYS A 137 -5.95 3.23 13.76
CA LYS A 137 -7.02 3.51 14.74
C LYS A 137 -7.02 2.44 15.82
N LEU A 138 -7.09 2.88 17.07
CA LEU A 138 -7.22 2.03 18.24
C LEU A 138 -8.63 2.20 18.80
N VAL A 139 -9.41 1.12 18.87
CA VAL A 139 -10.80 1.12 19.34
C VAL A 139 -10.90 0.17 20.54
N PRO A 140 -10.60 0.63 21.76
CA PRO A 140 -10.77 -0.17 22.96
C PRO A 140 -12.26 -0.42 23.25
N GLU A 141 -12.59 -1.59 23.80
CA GLU A 141 -13.95 -1.95 24.18
C GLU A 141 -14.43 -1.12 25.39
N ASN A 142 -13.52 -0.85 26.34
CA ASN A 142 -13.82 -0.14 27.58
C ASN A 142 -12.80 0.99 27.80
N GLY A 143 -13.09 2.16 27.23
CA GLY A 143 -12.34 3.39 27.54
C GLY A 143 -11.95 4.20 26.31
N GLN A 144 -10.95 5.06 26.50
CA GLN A 144 -10.39 5.87 25.43
C GLN A 144 -9.05 5.28 24.99
N PRO A 145 -8.71 5.39 23.69
CA PRO A 145 -7.43 4.90 23.19
C PRO A 145 -6.27 5.68 23.83
N SER A 146 -5.21 4.96 24.20
CA SER A 146 -3.98 5.59 24.71
C SER A 146 -3.22 6.26 23.56
N ASN A 147 -2.99 7.58 23.70
CA ASN A 147 -2.17 8.34 22.76
C ASN A 147 -0.74 7.78 22.67
N ASP A 148 -0.17 7.33 23.78
CA ASP A 148 1.16 6.71 23.80
C ASP A 148 1.20 5.38 23.06
N ALA A 149 0.13 4.58 23.18
CA ALA A 149 -0.03 3.34 22.42
C ALA A 149 -0.10 3.64 20.91
N LEU A 150 -0.92 4.61 20.50
CA LEU A 150 -1.02 5.05 19.11
C LEU A 150 0.32 5.53 18.56
N VAL A 151 1.03 6.39 19.29
CA VAL A 151 2.36 6.90 18.89
C VAL A 151 3.38 5.77 18.80
N THR A 152 3.35 4.82 19.72
CA THR A 152 4.29 3.68 19.72
C THR A 152 4.03 2.75 18.53
N LEU A 153 2.77 2.41 18.26
CA LEU A 153 2.37 1.63 17.07
C LEU A 153 2.76 2.35 15.78
N ALA A 154 2.54 3.66 15.71
CA ALA A 154 2.94 4.48 14.58
C ALA A 154 4.45 4.46 14.33
N ARG A 155 5.28 4.56 15.38
CA ARG A 155 6.74 4.44 15.25
C ARG A 155 7.16 3.06 14.73
N ILE A 156 6.48 2.00 15.16
CA ILE A 156 6.72 0.64 14.66
C ILE A 156 6.38 0.57 13.16
N ALA A 157 5.20 1.08 12.78
CA ALA A 157 4.75 1.11 11.40
C ALA A 157 5.71 1.88 10.49
N VAL A 158 6.12 3.10 10.89
CA VAL A 158 7.10 3.93 10.16
C VAL A 158 8.38 3.17 9.87
N ARG A 159 8.95 2.46 10.85
CA ARG A 159 10.19 1.69 10.66
C ARG A 159 10.07 0.60 9.58
N ARG A 160 8.86 0.11 9.31
CA ARG A 160 8.56 -0.94 8.32
C ARG A 160 8.02 -0.40 7.00
N LEU A 161 7.74 0.90 6.94
CA LEU A 161 7.38 1.61 5.72
C LEU A 161 8.58 2.22 4.99
N ARG A 162 9.75 2.23 5.65
CA ARG A 162 11.04 2.61 5.06
C ARG A 162 11.44 1.70 3.90
#